data_AF-A0A843X937-F1
#
_entry.id   AF-A0A843X937-F1
#
_cell.length_a   1.000
_cell.length_b   1.000
_cell.length_c   1.000
_cell.angle_alpha   90.00
_cell.angle_beta   90.00
_cell.angle_gamma   90.00
#
_symmetry.space_group_name_H-M   'P 1'
#
loop_
_entity.id
_entity.type
_entity.pdbx_description
1 polymer ?
#
loop_
_entity_poly.entity_id
_entity_poly.type
_entity_poly.pdbx_seq_one_letter_code
_entity_poly.pdbx_strand_id
1 'polypeptide(L)'
;MFTRRYEFTRPKDLHRARTVWESTAQTNLRKSMYEARDKAMKTTGSRDPTAWLDYGPIWLRRDYWESLCHRWTTGPWQERSQAAKRNRATHPDKNVHTSGSVSYAAHNKKLHHKLERAPTFRELFDRTHKRKGTDDYVSESARTIAETYDRTIADRYAEGTP
;
A
#
# COMPACT_ATOMS: atom_id res chain seq x y z
N MET A 1 12.36 -11.04 25.69
CA MET A 1 12.27 -9.73 25.01
C MET A 1 13.41 -9.58 24.01
N PHE A 2 13.20 -8.85 22.91
CA PHE A 2 14.10 -8.70 21.75
C PHE A 2 15.60 -8.50 22.09
N THR A 3 15.89 -7.74 23.13
CA THR A 3 17.25 -7.45 23.62
C THR A 3 17.95 -8.60 24.35
N ARG A 4 17.22 -9.65 24.75
CA ARG A 4 17.80 -10.86 25.38
C ARG A 4 18.20 -11.95 24.39
N ARG A 5 17.78 -11.84 23.13
CA ARG A 5 18.00 -12.91 22.11
C ARG A 5 19.01 -12.52 21.03
N TYR A 6 19.27 -11.23 20.84
CA TYR A 6 20.17 -10.72 19.82
C TYR A 6 21.21 -9.81 20.46
N GLU A 7 22.47 -10.22 20.37
CA GLU A 7 23.61 -9.41 20.78
C GLU A 7 24.07 -8.54 19.61
N PHE A 8 24.14 -7.23 19.83
CA PHE A 8 24.59 -6.28 18.82
C PHE A 8 25.90 -5.65 19.28
N THR A 9 26.93 -5.74 18.44
CA THR A 9 28.28 -5.29 18.76
C THR A 9 28.38 -3.77 18.92
N ARG A 10 27.46 -2.99 18.32
CA ARG A 10 27.42 -1.53 18.43
C ARG A 10 26.03 -1.04 18.84
N PRO A 11 25.92 -0.06 19.74
CA PRO A 11 24.63 0.50 20.17
C PRO A 11 23.77 1.06 19.02
N LYS A 12 24.41 1.63 17.97
CA LYS A 12 23.73 2.13 16.78
C LYS A 12 23.01 1.02 15.98
N ASP A 13 23.57 -0.19 16.00
CA ASP A 13 23.00 -1.33 15.28
C ASP A 13 21.81 -1.91 16.05
N LEU A 14 21.87 -1.90 17.39
CA LEU A 14 20.72 -2.20 18.24
C LEU A 14 19.56 -1.22 18.01
N HIS A 15 19.83 0.09 17.96
CA HIS A 15 18.80 1.09 17.72
C HIS A 15 18.14 0.88 16.34
N ARG A 16 18.94 0.74 15.28
CA ARG A 16 18.44 0.45 13.92
C ARG A 16 17.63 -0.84 13.87
N ALA A 17 18.12 -1.92 14.48
CA ALA A 17 17.43 -3.20 14.53
C ALA A 17 16.09 -3.08 15.27
N ARG A 18 16.05 -2.33 16.37
CA ARG A 18 14.81 -2.04 17.10
C ARG A 18 13.83 -1.23 16.27
N THR A 19 14.27 -0.17 15.59
CA THR A 19 13.42 0.63 14.71
C THR A 19 12.80 -0.21 13.58
N VAL A 20 13.62 -1.03 12.91
CA VAL A 20 13.16 -1.92 11.85
C VAL A 20 12.19 -2.96 12.41
N TRP A 21 12.48 -3.52 13.58
CA TRP A 21 11.59 -4.48 14.22
C TRP A 21 10.25 -3.83 14.58
N GLU A 22 10.25 -2.70 15.28
CA GLU A 22 9.01 -2.00 15.67
C GLU A 22 8.17 -1.62 14.44
N SER A 23 8.79 -1.13 13.36
CA SER A 23 8.09 -0.83 12.10
C SER A 23 7.47 -2.08 11.45
N THR A 24 8.21 -3.18 11.44
CA THR A 24 7.74 -4.46 10.90
C THR A 24 6.62 -5.04 11.77
N ALA A 25 6.76 -4.98 13.09
CA ALA A 25 5.76 -5.42 14.05
C ALA A 25 4.45 -4.64 13.89
N GLN A 26 4.53 -3.31 13.74
CA GLN A 26 3.35 -2.47 13.51
C GLN A 26 2.65 -2.82 12.20
N THR A 27 3.41 -3.01 11.12
CA THR A 27 2.85 -3.39 9.81
C THR A 27 2.16 -4.76 9.88
N ASN A 28 2.83 -5.73 10.51
CA ASN A 28 2.29 -7.08 10.70
C ASN A 28 1.06 -7.07 11.59
N LEU A 29 1.06 -6.31 12.69
CA LEU A 29 -0.10 -6.18 13.57
C LEU A 29 -1.32 -5.64 12.83
N ARG A 30 -1.14 -4.59 12.02
CA ARG A 30 -2.22 -4.04 11.18
C ARG A 30 -2.79 -5.10 10.24
N LYS A 31 -1.93 -5.88 9.59
CA LYS A 31 -2.34 -6.97 8.70
C LYS A 31 -3.08 -8.07 9.46
N SER A 32 -2.55 -8.53 10.59
CA SER A 32 -3.16 -9.56 11.43
C SER A 32 -4.52 -9.12 11.99
N MET A 33 -4.70 -7.84 12.33
CA MET A 33 -6.00 -7.30 12.74
C MET A 33 -7.01 -7.29 11.59
N TYR A 34 -6.58 -6.94 10.38
CA TYR A 34 -7.43 -7.03 9.19
C TYR A 34 -7.86 -8.47 8.92
N GLU A 35 -6.93 -9.41 8.97
CA GLU A 35 -7.20 -10.85 8.76
C GLU A 35 -8.14 -11.42 9.84
N ALA A 36 -7.95 -11.04 11.11
CA ALA A 36 -8.83 -11.45 12.20
C ALA A 36 -10.26 -10.97 11.97
N ARG A 37 -10.43 -9.69 11.59
CA ARG A 37 -11.74 -9.12 11.27
C ARG A 37 -12.38 -9.78 10.05
N ASP A 38 -11.61 -9.99 8.98
CA ASP A 38 -12.09 -10.65 7.77
C ASP A 38 -12.52 -12.09 8.05
N LYS A 39 -11.75 -12.83 8.86
CA LYS A 39 -12.12 -14.17 9.32
C LYS A 39 -13.41 -14.18 10.14
N ALA A 40 -13.57 -13.25 11.09
CA ALA A 40 -14.79 -13.15 11.89
C ALA A 40 -16.02 -12.82 11.03
N MET A 41 -15.88 -11.92 10.07
CA MET A 41 -16.93 -11.58 9.11
C MET A 41 -17.33 -12.78 8.25
N LYS A 42 -16.35 -13.54 7.73
CA LYS A 42 -16.60 -14.74 6.92
C LYS A 42 -17.25 -15.86 7.73
N THR A 43 -16.83 -16.03 8.97
CA THR A 43 -17.35 -17.11 9.84
C THR A 43 -18.78 -16.83 10.27
N THR A 44 -19.11 -15.57 10.56
CA THR A 44 -20.46 -15.18 11.01
C THR A 44 -21.41 -14.90 9.85
N GLY A 45 -20.90 -14.69 8.64
CA GLY A 45 -21.69 -14.22 7.48
C GLY A 45 -22.24 -12.79 7.64
N SER A 46 -21.90 -12.10 8.72
CA SER A 46 -22.43 -10.78 9.05
C SER A 46 -21.36 -9.69 8.90
N ARG A 47 -21.76 -8.54 8.36
CA ARG A 47 -20.94 -7.33 8.34
C ARG A 47 -21.07 -6.50 9.61
N ASP A 48 -21.98 -6.86 10.50
CA ASP A 48 -22.17 -6.20 11.79
C ASP A 48 -21.10 -6.65 12.80
N PRO A 49 -20.26 -5.75 13.33
CA PRO A 49 -19.26 -6.09 14.34
C PRO A 49 -19.80 -6.72 15.61
N THR A 50 -21.08 -6.53 15.96
CA THR A 50 -21.70 -7.17 17.13
C THR A 50 -21.74 -8.69 17.01
N ALA A 51 -21.85 -9.22 15.79
CA ALA A 51 -21.85 -10.65 15.54
C ALA A 51 -20.46 -11.30 15.72
N TRP A 52 -19.40 -10.50 15.81
CA TRP A 52 -18.02 -10.98 15.80
C TRP A 52 -17.43 -11.22 17.19
N LEU A 53 -18.15 -10.93 18.28
CA LEU A 53 -17.62 -10.92 19.65
C LEU A 53 -16.93 -12.24 20.04
N ASP A 54 -17.52 -13.39 19.67
CA ASP A 54 -16.97 -14.71 20.00
C ASP A 54 -15.95 -15.24 18.98
N TYR A 55 -15.66 -14.47 17.92
CA TYR A 55 -14.80 -14.87 16.79
C TYR A 55 -13.46 -14.13 16.79
N GLY A 56 -13.03 -13.65 17.95
CA GLY A 56 -11.74 -13.02 18.14
C GLY A 56 -10.55 -13.97 17.90
N PRO A 57 -9.38 -13.44 17.51
CA PRO A 57 -8.21 -14.27 17.30
C PRO A 57 -7.60 -14.75 18.62
N ILE A 58 -7.09 -15.98 18.65
CA ILE A 58 -6.53 -16.65 19.86
C ILE A 58 -5.41 -15.83 20.52
N TRP A 59 -4.64 -15.09 19.72
CA TRP A 59 -3.50 -14.29 20.21
C TRP A 59 -3.91 -12.95 20.83
N LEU A 60 -5.18 -12.53 20.71
CA LEU A 60 -5.70 -11.28 21.28
C LEU A 60 -6.60 -11.60 22.46
N ARG A 61 -6.42 -10.86 23.57
CA ARG A 61 -7.32 -11.00 24.72
C ARG A 61 -8.74 -10.62 24.34
N ARG A 62 -9.70 -11.36 24.88
CA ARG A 62 -11.13 -11.22 24.60
C ARG A 62 -11.65 -9.80 24.85
N ASP A 63 -11.28 -9.19 25.97
CA ASP A 63 -11.68 -7.82 26.34
C ASP A 63 -11.22 -6.76 25.32
N TYR A 64 -10.01 -6.91 24.76
CA TYR A 64 -9.53 -6.04 23.70
C TYR A 64 -10.29 -6.27 22.39
N TRP A 65 -10.61 -7.51 22.06
CA TRP A 65 -11.40 -7.83 20.87
C TRP A 65 -12.82 -7.24 20.96
N GLU A 66 -13.49 -7.44 22.10
CA GLU A 66 -14.82 -6.87 22.37
C GLU A 66 -14.80 -5.35 22.25
N SER A 67 -13.80 -4.70 22.85
CA SER A 67 -13.60 -3.24 22.75
C SER A 67 -13.42 -2.77 21.29
N LEU A 68 -12.73 -3.56 20.45
CA LEU A 68 -12.56 -3.26 19.02
C LEU A 68 -13.88 -3.43 18.26
N CYS A 69 -14.63 -4.50 18.51
CA CYS A 69 -15.96 -4.71 17.94
C CYS A 69 -16.90 -3.54 18.26
N HIS A 70 -16.97 -3.12 19.53
CA HIS A 70 -17.72 -1.94 19.94
C HIS A 70 -17.23 -0.66 19.25
N ARG A 71 -15.92 -0.47 19.09
CA ARG A 71 -15.41 0.69 18.37
C ARG A 71 -15.83 0.69 16.90
N TRP A 72 -15.91 -0.46 16.25
CA TRP A 72 -16.31 -0.58 14.85
C TRP A 72 -17.81 -0.37 14.62
N THR A 73 -18.65 -0.48 15.66
CA THR A 73 -20.07 -0.10 15.57
C THR A 73 -20.30 1.41 15.69
N THR A 74 -19.32 2.19 16.15
CA THR A 74 -19.47 3.64 16.30
C THR A 74 -19.69 4.34 14.96
N GLY A 75 -20.63 5.29 14.93
CA GLY A 75 -20.94 6.12 13.75
C GLY A 75 -19.70 6.76 13.11
N PRO A 76 -18.83 7.45 13.88
CA PRO A 76 -17.61 8.05 13.32
C PRO A 76 -16.68 7.05 12.63
N TRP A 77 -16.59 5.82 13.14
CA TRP A 77 -15.78 4.78 12.51
C TRP A 77 -16.43 4.30 11.20
N GLN A 78 -17.74 4.06 11.21
CA GLN A 78 -18.48 3.62 10.04
C GLN A 78 -18.46 4.66 8.92
N GLU A 79 -18.64 5.94 9.25
CA GLU A 79 -18.54 7.05 8.31
C GLU A 79 -17.17 7.09 7.63
N ARG A 80 -16.08 7.02 8.41
CA ARG A 80 -14.72 6.96 7.86
C ARG A 80 -14.51 5.74 6.97
N SER A 81 -15.04 4.59 7.37
CA SER A 81 -14.96 3.35 6.58
C SER A 81 -15.70 3.48 5.25
N GLN A 82 -16.92 4.05 5.26
CA GLN A 82 -17.72 4.27 4.05
C GLN A 82 -17.10 5.35 3.15
N ALA A 83 -16.60 6.44 3.71
CA ALA A 83 -15.88 7.46 2.96
C ALA A 83 -14.64 6.86 2.27
N ALA A 84 -13.83 6.08 2.98
CA ALA A 84 -12.68 5.39 2.40
C ALA A 84 -13.09 4.40 1.29
N LYS A 85 -14.23 3.72 1.44
CA LYS A 85 -14.79 2.84 0.40
C LYS A 85 -15.23 3.64 -0.83
N ARG A 86 -15.97 4.74 -0.64
CA ARG A 86 -16.41 5.65 -1.71
C ARG A 86 -15.20 6.20 -2.47
N ASN A 87 -14.20 6.71 -1.77
CA ASN A 87 -12.98 7.25 -2.39
C ASN A 87 -12.25 6.22 -3.26
N ARG A 88 -12.18 4.95 -2.82
CA ARG A 88 -11.63 3.87 -3.65
C ARG A 88 -12.50 3.56 -4.88
N ALA A 89 -13.82 3.67 -4.75
CA ALA A 89 -14.76 3.44 -5.84
C ALA A 89 -14.85 4.59 -6.84
N THR A 90 -14.54 5.83 -6.45
CA THR A 90 -14.58 7.00 -7.34
C THR A 90 -13.51 6.92 -8.44
N HIS A 91 -12.37 6.31 -8.15
CA HIS A 91 -11.23 6.24 -9.08
C HIS A 91 -10.60 4.84 -9.07
N PRO A 92 -11.32 3.81 -9.55
CA PRO A 92 -10.82 2.44 -9.55
C PRO A 92 -9.52 2.29 -10.36
N ASP A 93 -9.40 3.09 -11.43
CA ASP A 93 -8.32 3.00 -12.41
C ASP A 93 -7.10 3.87 -12.11
N LYS A 94 -7.22 4.84 -11.19
CA LYS A 94 -6.15 5.83 -10.94
C LYS A 94 -5.09 5.37 -9.94
N ASN A 95 -5.35 4.31 -9.18
CA ASN A 95 -4.45 3.81 -8.13
C ASN A 95 -3.80 2.47 -8.48
N VAL A 96 -3.81 2.07 -9.75
CA VAL A 96 -3.29 0.77 -10.19
C VAL A 96 -1.86 0.94 -10.70
N HIS A 97 -0.93 0.17 -10.14
CA HIS A 97 0.47 0.11 -10.57
C HIS A 97 0.99 -1.33 -10.54
N THR A 98 1.92 -1.69 -11.42
CA THR A 98 2.55 -3.02 -11.47
C THR A 98 3.86 -3.12 -10.68
N SER A 99 4.28 -2.02 -10.03
CA SER A 99 5.53 -1.91 -9.28
C SER A 99 5.68 -2.83 -8.07
N GLY A 100 4.59 -3.47 -7.62
CA GLY A 100 4.55 -4.22 -6.36
C GLY A 100 4.88 -3.33 -5.15
N SER A 101 5.53 -3.90 -4.13
CA SER A 101 5.97 -3.17 -2.93
C SER A 101 7.29 -2.41 -3.10
N VAL A 102 7.76 -2.24 -4.34
CA VAL A 102 9.00 -1.52 -4.65
C VAL A 102 8.67 -0.06 -4.93
N SER A 103 9.38 0.85 -4.24
CA SER A 103 9.16 2.28 -4.42
C SER A 103 9.52 2.76 -5.82
N TYR A 104 8.91 3.87 -6.25
CA TYR A 104 9.21 4.52 -7.52
C TYR A 104 10.70 4.91 -7.63
N ALA A 105 11.30 5.40 -6.54
CA ALA A 105 12.72 5.73 -6.48
C ALA A 105 13.63 4.50 -6.65
N ALA A 106 13.25 3.35 -6.08
CA ALA A 106 13.98 2.11 -6.26
C ALA A 106 13.88 1.59 -7.70
N HIS A 107 12.71 1.71 -8.34
CA HIS A 107 12.56 1.44 -9.77
C HIS A 107 13.40 2.38 -10.62
N ASN A 108 13.45 3.68 -10.30
CA ASN A 108 14.28 4.66 -10.99
C ASN A 108 15.76 4.29 -10.92
N LYS A 109 16.27 3.98 -9.72
CA LYS A 109 17.68 3.58 -9.55
C LYS A 109 18.02 2.30 -10.33
N LYS A 110 17.12 1.30 -10.31
CA LYS A 110 17.31 0.06 -11.08
C LYS A 110 17.32 0.33 -12.59
N LEU A 111 16.43 1.20 -13.06
CA LEU A 111 16.34 1.54 -14.48
C LEU A 111 17.54 2.38 -14.93
N HIS A 112 18.03 3.28 -14.08
CA HIS A 112 19.25 4.05 -14.32
C HIS A 112 20.46 3.15 -14.54
N HIS A 113 20.68 2.17 -13.65
CA HIS A 113 21.77 1.20 -13.83
C HIS A 113 21.61 0.34 -15.08
N LYS A 114 20.37 0.03 -15.49
CA LYS A 114 20.11 -0.79 -16.69
C LYS A 114 20.36 -0.01 -17.99
N LEU A 115 20.03 1.28 -18.00
CA LEU A 115 20.16 2.14 -19.19
C LEU A 115 21.52 2.84 -19.26
N GLU A 116 22.32 2.78 -18.18
CA GLU A 116 23.58 3.53 -18.02
C GLU A 116 23.43 5.05 -18.19
N ARG A 117 22.20 5.55 -18.05
CA ARG A 117 21.83 6.97 -18.10
C ARG A 117 20.63 7.26 -17.23
N ALA A 118 20.35 8.53 -16.96
CA ALA A 118 19.12 8.92 -16.28
C ALA A 118 17.89 8.42 -17.06
N PRO A 119 16.97 7.65 -16.44
CA PRO A 119 15.71 7.29 -17.07
C PRO A 119 14.84 8.53 -17.25
N THR A 120 14.15 8.60 -18.38
CA THR A 120 13.12 9.61 -18.56
C THR A 120 11.91 9.31 -17.68
N PHE A 121 11.08 10.34 -17.40
CA PHE A 121 9.80 10.14 -16.74
C PHE A 121 8.98 9.07 -17.45
N ARG A 122 8.99 9.08 -18.79
CA ARG A 122 8.16 8.18 -19.58
C ARG A 122 8.59 6.72 -19.45
N GLU A 123 9.88 6.44 -19.50
CA GLU A 123 10.40 5.07 -19.34
C GLU A 123 10.11 4.52 -17.94
N LEU A 124 10.22 5.37 -16.92
CA LEU A 124 9.91 4.98 -15.56
C LEU A 124 8.41 4.79 -15.34
N PHE A 125 7.58 5.62 -15.97
CA PHE A 125 6.13 5.51 -15.94
C PHE A 125 5.67 4.20 -16.60
N ASP A 126 6.13 3.91 -17.82
CA ASP A 126 5.85 2.68 -18.55
C ASP A 126 6.28 1.44 -17.74
N ARG A 127 7.47 1.49 -17.12
CA ARG A 127 7.97 0.40 -16.27
C ARG A 127 7.05 0.07 -15.10
N THR A 128 6.29 1.04 -14.61
CA THR A 128 5.49 0.96 -13.39
C THR A 128 3.98 0.85 -13.65
N HIS A 129 3.53 1.15 -14.87
CA HIS A 129 2.12 1.20 -15.26
C HIS A 129 1.78 0.39 -16.52
N LYS A 130 2.72 -0.37 -17.09
CA LYS A 130 2.43 -1.42 -18.07
C LYS A 130 2.38 -2.81 -17.44
N ARG A 131 1.58 -3.69 -18.02
CA ARG A 131 1.46 -5.09 -17.60
C ARG A 131 2.74 -5.85 -17.97
N LYS A 132 3.18 -6.77 -17.10
CA LYS A 132 4.41 -7.52 -17.36
C LYS A 132 4.20 -8.45 -18.56
N GLY A 133 5.06 -8.33 -19.57
CA GLY A 133 5.02 -9.19 -20.76
C GLY A 133 4.04 -8.74 -21.85
N THR A 134 3.35 -7.61 -21.66
CA THR A 134 2.60 -6.93 -22.72
C THR A 134 3.01 -5.47 -22.76
N ASP A 135 2.62 -4.74 -23.82
CA ASP A 135 2.81 -3.29 -23.88
C ASP A 135 1.57 -2.50 -23.39
N ASP A 136 0.59 -3.22 -22.84
CA ASP A 136 -0.68 -2.63 -22.42
C ASP A 136 -0.57 -1.96 -21.06
N TYR A 137 -1.26 -0.82 -20.92
CA TYR A 137 -1.42 -0.17 -19.64
C TYR A 137 -2.27 -0.99 -18.67
N VAL A 138 -1.97 -0.81 -17.39
CA VAL A 138 -2.73 -1.42 -16.30
C VAL A 138 -4.15 -0.86 -16.21
N SER A 139 -4.37 0.37 -16.67
CA SER A 139 -5.67 1.03 -16.69
C SER A 139 -5.76 2.09 -17.80
N GLU A 140 -6.98 2.46 -18.18
CA GLU A 140 -7.25 3.56 -19.12
C GLU A 140 -6.66 4.88 -18.62
N SER A 141 -6.80 5.15 -17.31
CA SER A 141 -6.23 6.36 -16.69
C SER A 141 -4.71 6.43 -16.86
N ALA A 142 -3.99 5.30 -16.72
CA ALA A 142 -2.55 5.28 -16.95
C ALA A 142 -2.21 5.58 -18.42
N ARG A 143 -2.99 5.05 -19.38
CA ARG A 143 -2.82 5.38 -20.79
C ARG A 143 -3.04 6.87 -21.06
N THR A 144 -4.14 7.44 -20.57
CA THR A 144 -4.45 8.86 -20.74
C THR A 144 -3.37 9.78 -20.15
N ILE A 145 -2.80 9.42 -18.99
CA ILE A 145 -1.69 10.17 -18.39
C ILE A 145 -0.45 10.14 -19.29
N ALA A 146 -0.11 8.96 -19.81
CA ALA A 146 0.97 8.75 -20.75
C ALA A 146 0.78 9.61 -22.02
N GLU A 147 -0.36 9.49 -22.68
CA GLU A 147 -0.68 10.24 -23.90
C GLU A 147 -0.72 11.75 -23.68
N THR A 148 -1.28 12.19 -22.55
CA THR A 148 -1.31 13.62 -22.19
C THR A 148 0.11 14.14 -21.95
N TYR A 149 0.96 13.37 -21.27
CA TYR A 149 2.36 13.72 -21.09
C TYR A 149 3.06 13.90 -22.45
N ASP A 150 2.92 12.92 -23.35
CA ASP A 150 3.54 12.99 -24.68
C ASP A 150 3.08 14.21 -25.48
N ARG A 151 1.76 14.50 -25.46
CA ARG A 151 1.21 15.70 -26.11
C ARG A 151 1.77 16.99 -25.49
N THR A 152 1.74 17.12 -24.17
CA THR A 152 2.24 18.34 -23.50
C THR A 152 3.74 18.57 -23.70
N ILE A 153 4.50 17.48 -23.82
CA ILE A 153 5.92 17.55 -24.13
C ILE A 153 6.11 17.99 -25.58
N ALA A 154 5.38 17.41 -26.53
CA ALA A 154 5.42 17.81 -27.93
C ALA A 154 5.04 19.28 -28.12
N ASP A 155 3.98 19.75 -27.47
CA ASP A 155 3.52 21.14 -27.53
C ASP A 155 4.59 22.09 -26.98
N ARG A 156 5.23 21.77 -25.85
CA ARG A 156 6.32 22.58 -25.27
C ARG A 156 7.56 22.64 -26.16
N TYR A 157 7.86 21.58 -26.90
CA TYR A 157 8.95 21.57 -27.87
C TYR A 157 8.56 22.22 -29.21
N ALA A 158 7.26 22.34 -29.53
CA ALA A 158 6.76 23.04 -30.71
C ALA A 158 6.60 24.56 -30.50
N GLU A 159 6.23 25.00 -29.30
CA GLU A 159 6.15 26.41 -28.89
C GLU A 159 7.53 27.02 -28.57
N GLY A 160 8.57 26.17 -28.49
CA GLY A 160 9.96 26.58 -28.29
C GLY A 160 10.82 26.27 -29.50
N THR A 161 10.97 27.24 -30.41
CA THR A 161 12.18 27.40 -31.23
C THR A 161 12.89 28.65 -30.67
N PRO A 162 14.20 28.65 -30.35
CA PRO A 162 15.31 27.85 -30.90
C PRO A 162 15.96 26.83 -29.94
#